data_AF-A0A2E6MSW6-F1
#
_entry.id   AF-A0A2E6MSW6-F1
#
_cell.length_a   1.000
_cell.length_b   1.000
_cell.length_c   1.000
_cell.angle_alpha   90.00
_cell.angle_beta   90.00
_cell.angle_gamma   90.00
#
_symmetry.space_group_name_H-M   'P 1'
#
loop_
_entity.id
_entity.type
_entity.pdbx_description
1 polymer ?
#
loop_
_entity_poly.entity_id
_entity_poly.type
_entity_poly.pdbx_seq_one_letter_code
_entity_poly.pdbx_strand_id
1 'polypeptide(L)' 'MTDNIVKFPDIKDKVHILKFKVPAVIRMSREADSDIALEIERLNPTEGIGQAWVPAKNMQEAKKKLHKMIQVTEWIDDA' A
#
# COMPACT_ATOMS: atom_id res chain seq x y z
N MET A 1 44.64 -8.53 4.38
CA MET A 1 43.78 -8.40 3.20
C MET A 1 42.53 -7.69 3.66
N THR A 2 42.37 -6.42 3.28
CA THR A 2 41.22 -5.59 3.65
C THR A 2 40.12 -5.88 2.64
N ASP A 3 39.18 -6.75 3.01
CA ASP A 3 37.99 -7.02 2.22
C ASP A 3 37.17 -5.74 2.06
N ASN A 4 37.18 -5.19 0.85
CA ASN A 4 36.27 -4.12 0.43
C ASN A 4 34.87 -4.71 0.22
N ILE A 5 34.18 -5.00 1.31
CA ILE A 5 32.78 -5.42 1.28
C ILE A 5 31.93 -4.19 0.98
N VAL A 6 31.61 -3.97 -0.30
CA VAL A 6 30.55 -3.04 -0.69
C VAL A 6 29.21 -3.67 -0.29
N LYS A 7 28.70 -3.31 0.88
CA LYS A 7 27.31 -3.61 1.25
C LYS A 7 26.40 -2.75 0.39
N PHE A 8 25.83 -3.34 -0.67
CA PHE A 8 24.68 -2.74 -1.34
C PHE A 8 23.59 -2.49 -0.30
N PRO A 9 22.94 -1.32 -0.28
CA PRO A 9 21.85 -1.10 0.65
C PRO A 9 20.73 -2.08 0.25
N ASP A 10 20.43 -3.03 1.14
CA ASP A 10 19.37 -4.03 0.99
C ASP A 10 18.01 -3.32 1.11
N ILE A 11 17.70 -2.47 0.14
CA ILE A 11 16.40 -1.85 0.01
C ILE A 11 15.57 -2.76 -0.88
N LYS A 12 15.40 -4.01 -0.44
CA LYS A 12 14.39 -4.88 -1.03
C LYS A 12 13.06 -4.39 -0.50
N ASP A 13 12.31 -3.68 -1.35
CA ASP A 13 10.92 -3.36 -1.05
C ASP A 13 10.21 -4.62 -0.54
N LYS A 14 9.60 -4.52 0.64
CA LYS A 14 8.79 -5.59 1.21
C LYS A 14 7.34 -5.30 0.84
N VAL A 15 6.60 -6.36 0.56
CA VAL A 15 5.16 -6.23 0.35
C VAL A 15 4.51 -6.01 1.71
N HIS A 16 3.96 -4.82 1.89
CA HIS A 16 3.17 -4.46 3.07
C HIS A 16 1.69 -4.68 2.75
N ILE A 17 1.02 -5.41 3.63
CA ILE A 17 -0.43 -5.62 3.55
C ILE A 17 -1.10 -4.49 4.33
N LEU A 18 -2.00 -3.78 3.68
CA LEU A 18 -2.74 -2.67 4.25
C LEU A 18 -4.23 -2.97 4.18
N LYS A 19 -4.92 -2.92 5.31
CA LYS A 19 -6.38 -3.01 5.39
C LYS A 19 -6.98 -1.65 5.69
N PHE A 20 -8.01 -1.28 4.95
CA PHE A 20 -8.60 0.05 5.00
C PHE A 20 -10.08 0.05 4.62
N LYS A 21 -10.79 1.11 4.99
CA LYS A 21 -12.12 1.41 4.48
C LYS A 21 -12.06 2.37 3.30
N VAL A 22 -12.97 2.19 2.37
CA VAL A 22 -13.16 3.03 1.18
C VAL A 22 -14.60 3.49 1.05
N PRO A 23 -14.84 4.65 0.43
CA PRO A 23 -16.19 5.09 0.09
C PRO A 23 -16.82 4.20 -0.99
N ALA A 24 -18.15 4.23 -1.13
CA ALA A 24 -18.87 3.47 -2.15
C ALA A 24 -18.45 3.78 -3.61
N VAL A 25 -17.92 4.97 -3.86
CA VAL A 25 -17.39 5.39 -5.15
C VAL A 25 -15.88 5.54 -5.03
N ILE A 26 -15.16 4.65 -5.69
CA ILE A 26 -13.71 4.53 -5.55
C ILE A 26 -13.07 5.23 -6.74
N ARG A 27 -12.31 6.28 -6.45
CA ARG A 27 -11.48 6.95 -7.45
C ARG A 27 -10.11 6.33 -7.38
N MET A 28 -9.70 5.69 -8.48
CA MET A 28 -8.37 5.10 -8.63
C MET A 28 -7.58 5.91 -9.65
N SER A 29 -6.47 6.47 -9.21
CA SER A 29 -5.50 7.12 -10.08
C SER A 29 -4.39 6.12 -10.38
N ARG A 30 -4.26 5.71 -11.64
CA ARG A 30 -3.18 4.82 -12.06
C ARG A 30 -1.89 5.63 -12.22
N GLU A 31 -1.00 5.57 -11.24
CA GLU A 31 0.41 5.92 -11.48
C GLU A 31 1.04 4.77 -12.27
N ALA A 32 1.74 5.09 -13.37
CA ALA A 32 2.13 4.14 -14.41
C ALA A 32 3.14 3.04 -13.97
N ASP A 33 3.68 3.12 -12.74
CA ASP A 33 4.80 2.30 -12.25
C ASP A 33 4.54 1.70 -10.86
N SER A 34 3.27 1.45 -10.54
CA SER A 34 2.87 0.93 -9.22
C SER A 34 2.53 -0.57 -9.31
N ASP A 35 3.45 -1.42 -8.86
CA ASP A 35 3.21 -2.86 -8.58
C ASP A 35 2.30 -3.04 -7.34
N ILE A 36 1.18 -2.32 -7.29
CA ILE A 36 0.24 -2.33 -6.19
C ILE A 36 -0.96 -3.19 -6.57
N ALA A 37 -1.10 -4.33 -5.91
CA ALA A 37 -2.31 -5.13 -5.98
C ALA A 37 -3.28 -4.68 -4.89
N LEU A 38 -4.57 -4.62 -5.19
CA LEU A 38 -5.59 -4.32 -4.21
C LEU A 38 -6.90 -5.04 -4.52
N GLU A 39 -7.58 -5.42 -3.47
CA GLU A 39 -8.89 -6.04 -3.47
C GLU A 39 -9.83 -5.14 -2.67
N ILE A 40 -11.07 -4.99 -3.14
CA ILE A 40 -12.07 -4.19 -2.46
C ILE A 40 -13.38 -4.95 -2.43
N GLU A 41 -13.90 -5.14 -1.22
CA GLU A 41 -15.20 -5.71 -0.95
C GLU A 41 -16.16 -4.61 -0.51
N ARG A 42 -17.33 -4.56 -1.14
CA ARG A 42 -18.39 -3.64 -0.72
C ARG A 42 -19.11 -4.25 0.48
N LEU A 43 -19.02 -3.60 1.64
CA LEU A 43 -19.78 -4.00 2.83
C LEU A 43 -21.22 -3.49 2.75
N ASN A 44 -21.37 -2.21 2.42
CA ASN A 44 -22.63 -1.49 2.47
C ASN A 44 -22.80 -0.64 1.20
N PRO A 45 -24.01 -0.10 0.92
CA PRO A 45 -24.23 0.78 -0.22
C PRO A 45 -23.35 2.05 -0.21
N THR A 46 -22.84 2.45 0.95
CA THR A 46 -22.07 3.68 1.17
C THR A 46 -20.59 3.45 1.45
N GLU A 47 -20.17 2.21 1.77
CA GLU A 47 -18.82 1.90 2.27
C GLU A 47 -18.34 0.51 1.83
N GLY A 48 -17.03 0.37 1.66
CA GLY A 48 -16.35 -0.89 1.41
C GLY A 48 -15.10 -1.06 2.28
N ILE A 49 -14.62 -2.29 2.38
CA ILE A 49 -13.30 -2.61 2.92
C ILE A 49 -12.39 -2.96 1.77
N GLY A 50 -11.19 -2.39 1.77
CA GLY A 50 -10.12 -2.74 0.86
C GLY A 50 -8.94 -3.37 1.59
N GLN A 51 -8.27 -4.26 0.88
CA GLN A 51 -6.96 -4.77 1.23
C GLN A 51 -6.00 -4.52 0.08
N ALA A 52 -4.82 -3.98 0.36
CA ALA A 52 -3.81 -3.72 -0.65
C ALA A 52 -2.47 -4.34 -0.25
N TRP A 53 -1.76 -4.83 -1.26
CA TRP A 53 -0.39 -5.32 -1.19
C TRP A 53 0.50 -4.30 -1.87
N VAL A 54 1.23 -3.55 -1.05
CA VAL A 54 2.04 -2.42 -1.53
C VAL A 54 3.52 -2.71 -1.30
N PRO A 55 4.34 -2.82 -2.35
CA PRO A 55 5.78 -2.92 -2.20
C PRO A 55 6.35 -1.56 -1.75
N ALA A 56 6.93 -1.54 -0.55
CA ALA A 56 7.57 -0.37 0.02
C ALA A 56 8.66 -0.76 1.02
N LYS A 57 9.50 0.20 1.41
CA LYS A 57 10.55 -0.02 2.40
C LYS A 57 10.01 -0.09 3.83
N ASN A 58 8.88 0.59 4.07
CA ASN A 58 8.22 0.66 5.37
C ASN A 58 6.71 0.90 5.23
N MET A 59 5.97 0.69 6.33
CA MET A 59 4.52 0.81 6.38
C MET A 59 4.02 2.24 6.06
N GLN A 60 4.78 3.27 6.42
CA GLN A 60 4.41 4.67 6.12
C GLN A 60 4.49 4.97 4.62
N GLU A 61 5.55 4.53 3.95
CA GLU A 61 5.69 4.63 2.50
C GLU A 61 4.60 3.84 1.79
N ALA A 62 4.25 2.65 2.28
CA ALA A 62 3.15 1.86 1.76
C ALA A 62 1.82 2.62 1.85
N LYS A 63 1.48 3.17 3.03
CA LYS A 63 0.28 3.99 3.26
C LYS A 63 0.28 5.21 2.32
N LYS A 64 1.42 5.88 2.15
CA LYS A 64 1.55 7.06 1.27
C LYS A 64 1.37 6.74 -0.21
N LYS A 65 1.98 5.64 -0.69
CA LYS A 65 1.79 5.15 -2.06
C LYS A 65 0.33 4.82 -2.32
N LEU A 66 -0.32 4.12 -1.38
CA LEU A 66 -1.72 3.77 -1.53
C LEU A 66 -2.65 5.00 -1.52
N HIS A 67 -2.42 5.97 -0.63
CA HIS A 67 -3.17 7.24 -0.58
C HIS A 67 -3.07 8.08 -1.85
N LYS A 68 -1.99 7.95 -2.61
CA LYS A 68 -1.88 8.60 -3.92
C LYS A 68 -2.79 7.95 -4.97
N MET A 69 -2.98 6.64 -4.88
CA MET A 69 -3.77 5.89 -5.85
C MET A 69 -5.26 5.91 -5.51
N ILE A 70 -5.62 5.77 -4.25
CA ILE A 70 -7.00 5.64 -3.81
C ILE A 70 -7.29 6.52 -2.60
N GLN A 71 -8.55 6.93 -2.49
CA GLN A 71 -9.04 7.60 -1.30
C GLN A 71 -9.36 6.58 -0.21
N VAL A 72 -8.49 6.51 0.80
CA VAL A 72 -8.71 5.71 2.01
C VAL A 72 -9.45 6.56 3.04
N THR A 73 -10.58 6.06 3.54
CA THR A 73 -11.38 6.72 4.58
C THR A 73 -10.81 6.46 5.97
N GLU A 74 -10.43 5.21 6.25
CA GLU A 74 -9.98 4.76 7.57
C GLU A 74 -9.01 3.58 7.42
N TRP A 75 -8.02 3.47 8.29
CA TRP A 75 -7.11 2.30 8.34
C TRP A 75 -7.58 1.33 9.41
N ILE A 76 -7.67 0.04 9.08
CA ILE A 76 -8.18 -1.00 9.98
C ILE A 76 -7.04 -1.67 10.76
N ASP A 77 -5.80 -1.59 10.26
CA ASP A 77 -4.63 -2.33 10.77
C ASP A 77 -3.80 -1.57 11.83
N ASP A 78 -4.39 -0.58 12.51
CA ASP A 78 -3.76 0.13 13.63
C ASP A 78 -4.37 -0.39 14.96
N ALA A 79 -4.09 -1.65 15.30
CA ALA A 79 -4.45 -2.29 16.57
C ALA A 79 -3.33 -3.21 17.06
#